data_AF-A0A7C5Q2U0-F1
#
_entry.id   AF-A0A7C5Q2U0-F1
#
_cell.length_a   1.000
_cell.length_b   1.000
_cell.length_c   1.000
_cell.angle_alpha   90.00
_cell.angle_beta   90.00
_cell.angle_gamma   90.00
#
_symmetry.space_group_name_H-M   'P 1'
#
loop_
_entity.id
_entity.type
_entity.pdbx_description
1 polymer ?
#
loop_
_entity_poly.entity_id
_entity_poly.type
_entity_poly.pdbx_seq_one_letter_code
_entity_poly.pdbx_strand_id
1 'polypeptide(L)'
;LDKFPNVFFVLKIAGSLYVLWIAWQLFRAGVLQGDGAAKPATFVDGIVLLILNPKAYVIIALMFTQFLNRPEFGTHLAVVLITTIFTFNNFVAFSVWTLIGDKIAGYFSTPESAHKLNMLFGGILAAVGVWMLLTQAPAGG
;
A
#
# COMPACT_ATOMS: atom_id res chain seq x y z
N LEU A 1 7.64 -9.27 21.11
CA LEU A 1 6.63 -9.87 20.21
C LEU A 1 6.70 -11.41 20.23
N ASP A 2 7.73 -12.00 20.84
CA ASP A 2 7.90 -13.45 21.07
C ASP A 2 7.04 -14.05 22.20
N LYS A 3 6.18 -13.25 22.85
CA LYS A 3 5.41 -13.69 24.01
C LYS A 3 4.11 -14.45 23.65
N PHE A 4 3.68 -14.44 22.39
CA PHE A 4 2.46 -15.13 21.94
C PHE A 4 2.62 -15.77 20.54
N PRO A 5 3.45 -16.81 20.40
CA PRO A 5 3.76 -17.43 19.10
C PRO A 5 2.52 -17.94 18.37
N ASN A 6 1.52 -18.45 19.11
CA ASN A 6 0.27 -18.96 18.54
C ASN A 6 -0.60 -17.85 17.96
N VAL A 7 -0.69 -16.69 18.63
CA VAL A 7 -1.48 -15.55 18.13
C VAL A 7 -0.87 -15.01 16.85
N PHE A 8 0.46 -14.93 16.79
CA PHE A 8 1.17 -14.48 15.60
C PHE A 8 1.01 -15.45 14.44
N PHE A 9 1.08 -16.75 14.69
CA PHE A 9 0.83 -17.78 13.67
C PHE A 9 -0.60 -17.70 13.11
N VAL A 10 -1.60 -17.62 13.99
CA VAL A 10 -3.01 -17.46 13.58
C VAL A 10 -3.22 -16.18 12.77
N LEU A 11 -2.64 -15.05 13.21
CA LEU A 11 -2.77 -13.77 12.51
C LEU A 11 -2.13 -13.82 11.12
N LYS A 12 -0.98 -14.49 10.98
CA LYS A 12 -0.32 -14.65 9.69
C LYS A 12 -1.15 -15.52 8.74
N ILE A 13 -1.73 -16.63 9.22
CA ILE A 13 -2.59 -17.50 8.39
C ILE A 13 -3.84 -16.74 7.97
N ALA A 14 -4.50 -16.07 8.92
CA ALA A 14 -5.68 -15.27 8.66
C ALA A 14 -5.38 -14.16 7.63
N GLY A 15 -4.25 -13.47 7.76
CA GLY A 15 -3.79 -12.46 6.81
C GLY A 15 -3.57 -13.04 5.40
N SER A 16 -2.98 -14.22 5.27
CA SER A 16 -2.80 -14.87 3.97
C SER A 16 -4.11 -15.30 3.32
N LEU A 17 -5.01 -15.90 4.10
CA LEU A 17 -6.34 -16.26 3.62
C LEU A 17 -7.13 -15.02 3.17
N TYR A 18 -7.00 -13.91 3.90
CA TYR A 18 -7.60 -12.64 3.52
C TYR A 18 -7.04 -12.12 2.18
N VAL A 19 -5.73 -12.14 1.99
CA VAL A 19 -5.10 -11.73 0.71
C VAL A 19 -5.57 -12.62 -0.44
N LEU A 20 -5.65 -13.94 -0.24
CA LEU A 20 -6.19 -14.87 -1.23
C LEU A 20 -7.67 -14.61 -1.54
N TRP A 21 -8.45 -14.26 -0.53
CA TRP A 21 -9.85 -13.89 -0.70
C TRP A 21 -10.01 -12.61 -1.54
N ILE A 22 -9.18 -11.60 -1.30
CA ILE A 22 -9.15 -10.38 -2.13
C ILE A 22 -8.73 -10.72 -3.57
N ALA A 23 -7.71 -11.57 -3.76
CA ALA A 23 -7.30 -12.03 -5.08
C ALA A 23 -8.45 -12.72 -5.84
N TRP A 24 -9.21 -13.59 -5.15
CA TRP A 24 -10.40 -14.23 -5.70
C TRP A 24 -11.50 -13.23 -6.07
N GLN A 25 -11.70 -12.20 -5.22
CA GLN A 25 -12.66 -11.15 -5.49
C GLN A 25 -12.29 -10.34 -6.74
N LEU A 26 -11.00 -10.05 -6.96
CA LEU A 26 -10.48 -9.40 -8.17
C LEU A 26 -10.73 -10.23 -9.43
N PHE A 27 -10.52 -11.54 -9.39
CA PHE A 27 -10.84 -12.42 -10.53
C PHE A 27 -12.33 -12.38 -10.88
N ARG A 28 -13.22 -12.32 -9.87
CA ARG A 28 -14.67 -12.24 -10.07
C ARG A 28 -15.18 -10.85 -10.46
N ALA A 29 -14.43 -9.79 -10.18
CA ALA A 29 -14.86 -8.41 -10.38
C ALA A 29 -15.15 -8.05 -11.84
N GLY A 30 -14.58 -8.77 -12.82
CA GLY A 30 -14.96 -8.58 -14.24
C GLY A 30 -16.16 -9.40 -14.72
N VAL A 31 -16.64 -10.35 -13.92
CA VAL A 31 -17.84 -11.17 -14.23
C VAL A 31 -19.09 -10.56 -13.59
N LEU A 32 -18.93 -9.88 -12.46
CA LEU A 32 -20.00 -9.16 -11.77
C LEU A 32 -20.24 -7.78 -12.43
N GLN A 33 -21.00 -7.74 -13.52
CA GLN A 33 -21.68 -6.51 -13.97
C GLN A 33 -22.84 -6.17 -13.01
N GLY A 34 -22.54 -6.01 -11.71
CA GLY A 34 -23.55 -5.65 -10.71
C GLY A 34 -23.79 -4.15 -10.70
N ASP A 35 -25.06 -3.75 -10.73
CA ASP A 35 -25.65 -2.39 -10.74
C ASP A 35 -25.16 -1.40 -9.65
N GLY A 36 -24.13 -1.72 -8.89
CA GLY A 36 -23.48 -0.80 -7.95
C GLY A 36 -22.36 -0.03 -8.63
N ALA A 37 -22.67 1.13 -9.23
CA ALA A 37 -21.63 2.07 -9.65
C ALA A 37 -20.70 2.35 -8.45
N ALA A 38 -19.43 1.92 -8.56
CA ALA A 38 -18.43 2.20 -7.55
C ALA A 38 -18.35 3.72 -7.38
N LYS A 39 -18.53 4.22 -6.15
CA LYS A 39 -18.45 5.65 -5.90
C LYS A 39 -17.04 6.13 -6.19
N PRO A 40 -16.85 7.15 -7.04
CA PRO A 40 -15.54 7.72 -7.28
C PRO A 40 -14.98 8.26 -5.96
N ALA A 41 -13.70 7.99 -5.70
CA ALA A 41 -13.02 8.50 -4.52
C ALA A 41 -13.00 10.03 -4.54
N THR A 42 -13.28 10.64 -3.40
CA THR A 42 -13.31 12.10 -3.24
C THR A 42 -11.98 12.60 -2.68
N PHE A 43 -11.75 13.91 -2.77
CA PHE A 43 -10.58 14.56 -2.15
C PHE A 43 -10.50 14.31 -0.63
N VAL A 44 -11.66 14.23 0.05
CA VAL A 44 -11.75 13.95 1.49
C VAL A 44 -11.30 12.53 1.79
N ASP A 45 -11.68 11.55 0.96
CA ASP A 45 -11.21 10.17 1.11
C ASP A 45 -9.68 10.09 1.02
N GLY A 46 -9.08 10.90 0.14
CA GLY A 46 -7.63 11.06 0.04
C GLY A 46 -6.99 11.62 1.31
N ILE A 47 -7.55 12.69 1.89
CA ILE A 47 -7.05 13.28 3.15
C ILE A 47 -7.15 12.27 4.29
N VAL A 48 -8.30 11.60 4.43
CA VAL A 48 -8.53 10.60 5.47
C VAL A 48 -7.55 9.45 5.32
N LEU A 49 -7.31 8.98 4.09
CA LEU A 49 -6.34 7.92 3.79
C LEU A 49 -4.91 8.33 4.18
N LEU A 50 -4.51 9.58 3.90
CA LEU A 50 -3.19 10.11 4.25
C LEU A 50 -2.98 10.17 5.77
N ILE A 51 -3.98 10.67 6.50
CA ILE A 51 -3.92 10.78 7.97
C ILE A 51 -3.92 9.40 8.62
N LEU A 52 -4.74 8.48 8.14
CA LEU A 52 -4.85 7.14 8.72
C LEU A 52 -3.71 6.20 8.29
N ASN A 53 -2.71 6.67 7.54
CA ASN A 53 -1.61 5.83 7.07
C ASN A 53 -0.48 5.73 8.13
N PRO A 54 -0.40 4.64 8.93
CA PRO A 54 0.64 4.49 9.95
C PRO A 54 2.06 4.49 9.38
N LYS A 55 2.22 4.10 8.11
CA LYS A 55 3.52 4.07 7.42
C LYS A 55 4.12 5.48 7.30
N ALA A 56 3.28 6.51 7.12
CA ALA A 56 3.74 7.89 7.00
C ALA A 56 4.43 8.36 8.30
N TYR A 57 3.81 8.08 9.46
CA TYR A 57 4.37 8.46 10.76
C TYR A 57 5.70 7.76 11.05
N VAL A 58 5.83 6.48 10.70
CA VAL A 58 7.10 5.74 10.86
C VAL A 58 8.21 6.36 10.01
N ILE A 59 7.93 6.71 8.76
CA ILE A 59 8.92 7.34 7.86
C ILE A 59 9.33 8.71 8.40
N ILE A 60 8.38 9.54 8.83
CA ILE A 60 8.67 10.86 9.41
C ILE A 60 9.56 10.71 10.64
N ALA A 61 9.20 9.81 11.57
CA ALA A 61 10.01 9.54 12.76
C ALA A 61 11.43 9.10 12.38
N LEU A 62 11.58 8.21 11.40
CA LEU A 62 12.90 7.78 10.91
C LEU A 62 13.72 8.96 10.35
N MET A 63 13.13 9.81 9.51
CA MET A 63 13.80 10.98 8.97
C MET A 63 14.32 11.91 10.08
N PHE A 64 13.48 12.23 11.05
CA PHE A 64 13.91 13.09 12.16
C PHE A 64 14.97 12.40 13.04
N THR A 65 14.79 11.13 13.42
CA THR A 65 15.78 10.42 14.24
C THR A 65 17.15 10.29 13.55
N GLN A 66 17.18 10.15 12.23
CA GLN A 66 18.41 9.94 11.46
C GLN A 66 19.15 11.24 11.13
N PHE A 67 18.44 12.36 10.97
CA PHE A 67 19.01 13.60 10.44
C PHE A 67 18.99 14.79 11.42
N LEU A 68 18.22 14.72 12.52
CA LEU A 68 18.07 15.86 13.43
C LEU A 68 19.33 16.15 14.28
N ASN A 69 20.08 15.12 14.69
CA ASN A 69 21.26 15.27 15.56
C ASN A 69 22.59 15.35 14.79
N ARG A 70 22.58 15.87 13.56
CA ARG A 70 23.81 16.05 12.77
C ARG A 70 24.57 17.29 13.28
N PRO A 71 25.84 17.16 13.71
CA PRO A 71 26.59 18.26 14.34
C PRO A 71 26.89 19.44 13.40
N GLU A 72 26.67 19.27 12.10
CA GLU A 72 26.95 20.26 11.06
C GLU A 72 25.88 21.36 10.96
N PHE A 73 24.67 21.13 11.50
CA PHE A 73 23.55 22.07 11.43
C PHE A 73 22.94 22.32 12.82
N GLY A 74 22.55 23.56 13.10
CA GLY A 74 21.71 23.85 14.27
C GLY A 74 20.33 23.20 14.14
N THR A 75 19.74 22.76 15.26
CA THR A 75 18.48 21.99 15.29
C THR A 75 17.36 22.63 14.46
N HIS A 76 17.21 23.95 14.51
CA HIS A 76 16.17 24.66 13.74
C HIS A 76 16.37 24.54 12.23
N LEU A 77 17.61 24.68 11.75
CA LEU A 77 17.92 24.57 10.32
C LEU A 77 17.71 23.12 9.84
N ALA A 78 18.11 22.14 10.65
CA ALA A 78 17.89 20.73 10.35
C ALA A 78 16.39 20.40 10.19
N VAL A 79 15.52 20.89 11.09
CA VAL A 79 14.07 20.70 11.00
C VAL A 79 13.51 21.28 9.70
N VAL A 80 13.88 22.51 9.35
CA VAL A 80 13.42 23.18 8.13
C VAL A 80 13.86 22.41 6.88
N LEU A 81 15.13 21.98 6.82
CA LEU A 81 15.66 21.23 5.69
C LEU A 81 14.98 19.86 5.54
N ILE A 82 14.88 19.08 6.63
CA ILE A 82 14.23 17.76 6.61
C ILE A 82 12.79 17.91 6.13
N THR A 83 12.04 18.86 6.69
CA THR A 83 10.62 19.05 6.34
C THR A 83 10.45 19.49 4.89
N THR A 84 11.26 20.45 4.43
CA THR A 84 11.16 21.00 3.07
C THR A 84 11.53 19.96 2.02
N ILE A 85 12.67 19.28 2.20
CA ILE A 85 13.15 18.26 1.26
C ILE A 85 12.16 17.08 1.22
N PHE A 86 11.70 16.62 2.38
CA PHE A 86 10.76 15.51 2.44
C PHE A 86 9.41 15.85 1.82
N THR A 87 8.89 17.06 2.07
CA THR A 87 7.63 17.53 1.48
C THR A 87 7.76 17.67 -0.03
N PHE A 88 8.84 18.29 -0.52
CA PHE A 88 9.07 18.45 -1.95
C PHE A 88 9.25 17.11 -2.65
N ASN A 89 10.00 16.17 -2.05
CA ASN A 89 10.15 14.82 -2.57
C ASN A 89 8.81 14.10 -2.70
N ASN A 90 7.97 14.15 -1.65
CA ASN A 90 6.62 13.56 -1.70
C ASN A 90 5.75 14.22 -2.76
N PHE A 91 5.79 15.55 -2.86
CA PHE A 91 5.01 16.28 -3.86
C PHE A 91 5.38 15.85 -5.29
N VAL A 92 6.67 15.75 -5.60
CA VAL A 92 7.15 15.27 -6.90
C VAL A 92 6.75 13.82 -7.13
N ALA A 93 6.97 12.94 -6.13
CA ALA A 93 6.63 11.53 -6.23
C ALA A 93 5.13 11.32 -6.48
N PHE A 94 4.25 11.99 -5.73
CA PHE A 94 2.80 11.90 -5.92
C PHE A 94 2.34 12.53 -7.23
N SER A 95 2.94 13.63 -7.67
CA SER A 95 2.61 14.24 -8.96
C SER A 95 2.96 13.32 -10.13
N VAL A 96 4.18 12.75 -10.11
CA VAL A 96 4.62 11.78 -11.12
C VAL A 96 3.73 10.53 -11.10
N TRP A 97 3.43 10.00 -9.91
CA TRP A 97 2.54 8.85 -9.75
C TRP A 97 1.14 9.13 -10.29
N THR A 98 0.58 10.31 -9.99
CA THR A 98 -0.77 10.71 -10.45
C THR A 98 -0.81 10.83 -11.97
N LEU A 99 0.20 11.46 -12.58
CA LEU A 99 0.29 11.60 -14.05
C LEU A 99 0.43 10.24 -14.76
N ILE A 100 1.21 9.33 -14.19
CA ILE A 100 1.34 7.96 -14.72
C ILE A 100 0.03 7.20 -14.54
N GLY A 101 -0.58 7.30 -13.35
CA GLY A 101 -1.84 6.67 -13.02
C GLY A 101 -2.98 7.10 -13.94
N ASP A 102 -3.07 8.38 -14.26
CA ASP A 102 -4.07 8.93 -15.19
C ASP A 102 -3.90 8.39 -16.62
N LYS A 103 -2.65 8.31 -17.11
CA LYS A 103 -2.34 7.68 -18.41
C LYS A 103 -2.68 6.20 -18.45
N ILE A 104 -2.36 5.47 -17.39
CA ILE A 104 -2.71 4.05 -17.25
C ILE A 104 -4.23 3.93 -17.23
N ALA A 105 -4.94 4.66 -16.38
CA ALA A 105 -6.40 4.64 -16.29
C ALA A 105 -7.06 4.93 -17.65
N GLY A 106 -6.57 5.93 -18.40
CA GLY A 106 -7.02 6.22 -19.76
C GLY A 106 -6.85 5.04 -20.73
N TYR A 107 -5.73 4.31 -20.65
CA TYR A 107 -5.49 3.13 -21.47
C TYR A 107 -6.36 1.92 -21.07
N PHE A 108 -6.69 1.79 -19.77
CA PHE A 108 -7.49 0.70 -19.20
C PHE A 108 -8.98 1.08 -18.99
N SER A 109 -9.47 2.11 -19.69
CA SER A 109 -10.84 2.63 -19.53
C SER A 109 -11.93 1.74 -20.17
N THR A 110 -11.56 0.67 -20.88
CA THR A 110 -12.54 -0.25 -21.48
C THR A 110 -12.87 -1.42 -20.53
N PRO A 111 -14.10 -1.95 -20.55
CA PRO A 111 -14.48 -3.09 -19.70
C PRO A 111 -13.55 -4.31 -19.84
N GLU A 112 -13.07 -4.59 -21.06
CA GLU A 112 -12.12 -5.69 -21.30
C GLU A 112 -10.74 -5.44 -20.72
N SER A 113 -10.26 -4.20 -20.77
CA SER A 113 -8.93 -3.84 -20.26
C SER A 113 -8.92 -3.78 -18.74
N ALA A 114 -10.00 -3.29 -18.12
CA ALA A 114 -10.23 -3.39 -16.68
C ALA A 114 -10.29 -4.84 -16.19
N HIS A 115 -10.91 -5.75 -16.96
CA HIS A 115 -10.92 -7.18 -16.62
C HIS A 115 -9.52 -7.81 -16.66
N LYS A 116 -8.73 -7.52 -17.70
CA LYS A 116 -7.33 -7.97 -17.80
C LYS A 116 -6.48 -7.44 -16.65
N LEU A 117 -6.69 -6.19 -16.26
CA LEU A 117 -5.99 -5.56 -15.14
C LEU A 117 -6.35 -6.22 -13.80
N ASN A 118 -7.64 -6.48 -13.57
CA ASN A 118 -8.11 -7.21 -12.40
C ASN A 118 -7.54 -8.64 -12.33
N MET A 119 -7.42 -9.31 -13.47
CA MET A 119 -6.81 -10.64 -13.56
C MET A 119 -5.30 -10.59 -13.28
N LEU A 120 -4.60 -9.56 -13.74
CA LEU A 120 -3.19 -9.34 -13.43
C LEU A 120 -2.98 -9.09 -11.93
N PHE A 121 -3.71 -8.14 -11.35
CA PHE A 121 -3.61 -7.81 -9.92
C PHE A 121 -4.05 -8.96 -9.02
N GLY A 122 -5.13 -9.65 -9.38
CA GLY A 122 -5.56 -10.88 -8.72
C GLY A 122 -4.49 -11.97 -8.79
N GLY A 123 -3.83 -12.15 -9.94
CA GLY A 123 -2.74 -13.11 -10.11
C GLY A 123 -1.54 -12.81 -9.22
N ILE A 124 -1.11 -11.54 -9.17
CA ILE A 124 -0.02 -11.09 -8.30
C ILE A 124 -0.38 -11.30 -6.83
N LEU A 125 -1.59 -10.89 -6.40
CA LEU A 125 -2.04 -11.07 -5.02
C LEU A 125 -2.19 -12.54 -4.66
N ALA A 126 -2.66 -13.39 -5.57
CA ALA A 126 -2.72 -14.83 -5.36
C ALA A 126 -1.32 -15.42 -5.16
N ALA A 127 -0.36 -15.05 -6.01
CA ALA A 127 1.03 -15.49 -5.87
C ALA A 127 1.62 -15.05 -4.52
N VAL A 128 1.38 -13.81 -4.09
CA VAL A 128 1.81 -13.30 -2.78
C VAL A 128 1.10 -14.03 -1.65
N GLY A 129 -0.20 -14.26 -1.72
CA GLY A 129 -0.97 -14.98 -0.71
C GLY A 129 -0.51 -16.43 -0.54
N VAL A 130 -0.26 -17.13 -1.65
CA VAL A 130 0.32 -18.48 -1.65
C VAL A 130 1.73 -18.46 -1.07
N TRP A 131 2.59 -17.52 -1.50
CA TRP A 131 3.92 -17.36 -0.93
C TRP A 131 3.88 -17.11 0.58
N MET A 132 2.95 -16.28 1.05
CA MET A 132 2.77 -16.03 2.48
C MET A 132 2.33 -17.31 3.21
N LEU A 133 1.47 -18.15 2.65
CA LEU A 133 1.10 -19.44 3.26
C LEU A 133 2.29 -20.41 3.30
N LEU A 134 3.05 -20.50 2.21
CA LEU A 134 4.21 -21.39 2.10
C LEU A 134 5.34 -20.99 3.05
N THR A 135 5.58 -19.69 3.22
CA THR A 135 6.58 -19.16 4.16
C THR A 135 6.14 -19.21 5.62
N GLN A 136 4.89 -19.56 5.88
CA GLN A 136 4.35 -19.81 7.22
C GLN A 136 4.31 -21.28 7.60
N ALA A 137 4.54 -22.19 6.64
CA ALA A 137 4.71 -23.59 6.95
C ALA A 137 5.80 -23.70 8.04
N PRO A 138 5.55 -24.47 9.11
CA PRO A 138 6.50 -24.55 10.21
C PRO A 138 7.85 -24.96 9.62
N ALA A 139 8.92 -24.30 10.07
CA ALA A 139 10.23 -24.92 10.02
C ALA A 139 10.07 -26.29 10.70
N GLY A 140 9.94 -27.33 9.89
CA GLY A 140 9.63 -28.66 10.39
C GLY A 140 10.80 -29.16 11.22
N GLY A 141 10.44 -29.68 12.40
CA GLY A 141 11.01 -30.88 13.04
C GLY A 141 12.51 -30.92 13.23
#